data_AF-A0A1B6IDT8-F1
#
_entry.id   AF-A0A1B6IDT8-F1
#
_cell.length_a   1.000
_cell.length_b   1.000
_cell.length_c   1.000
_cell.angle_alpha   90.00
_cell.angle_beta   90.00
_cell.angle_gamma   90.00
#
_symmetry.space_group_name_H-M   'P 1'
#
loop_
_entity.id
_entity.type
_entity.pdbx_description
1 polymer ?
#
loop_
_entity_poly.entity_id
_entity_poly.type
_entity_poly.pdbx_seq_one_letter_code
_entity_poly.pdbx_strand_id
1 'polypeptide(L)'
;LTMDKTTWESIQTTDPLADDNNVYCHGVLLHDVQMARLYPDSKTFVDMKLKYSEDEVVSKYDELRKQFGDKTPPREKIQEFVEENFENGDELEEWTPSDFNPKPSLVDRVTDPLLKTWVEQLNQIFLTLSRKVKADVKVNPGLYSLLYVPNGFIVPGGRFRELYYWDTYWIINGLLLCDMATTARGVIENFFYLIRNYHIIPNGSRKYYLQRSQPPLLIPMVELYYKFTKDLEFIKQNIEVLEEEFNFWMN
;
A
#
# COMPACT_ATOMS: atom_id res chain seq x y z
N LEU A 1 -13.78 4.67 -49.24
CA LEU A 1 -14.68 4.65 -48.07
C LEU A 1 -13.93 5.32 -46.92
N THR A 2 -14.04 6.64 -46.87
CA THR A 2 -13.53 7.50 -45.81
C THR A 2 -14.29 7.19 -44.53
N MET A 3 -13.60 6.68 -43.50
CA MET A 3 -14.17 6.61 -42.16
C MET A 3 -14.08 8.00 -41.53
N ASP A 4 -15.25 8.46 -41.10
CA ASP A 4 -15.57 9.78 -40.61
C ASP A 4 -14.96 10.02 -39.21
N LYS A 5 -14.56 11.27 -38.94
CA LYS A 5 -13.84 11.71 -37.72
C LYS A 5 -14.75 12.01 -36.53
N THR A 6 -16.02 11.62 -36.59
CA THR A 6 -17.08 12.22 -35.76
C THR A 6 -17.58 11.35 -34.60
N THR A 7 -16.87 10.29 -34.20
CA THR A 7 -17.25 9.46 -33.04
C THR A 7 -16.26 9.52 -31.87
N TRP A 8 -15.46 10.59 -31.78
CA TRP A 8 -14.53 10.81 -30.66
C TRP A 8 -15.11 11.68 -29.54
N GLU A 9 -16.32 12.23 -29.70
CA GLU A 9 -16.97 13.07 -28.68
C GLU A 9 -18.21 12.35 -28.12
N SER A 10 -18.02 11.44 -27.15
CA SER A 10 -18.99 11.18 -26.06
C SER A 10 -18.62 10.04 -25.10
N ILE A 11 -17.40 9.48 -25.12
CA ILE A 11 -17.00 8.56 -24.05
C ILE A 11 -16.36 9.41 -22.95
N GLN A 12 -17.16 9.87 -21.99
CA GLN A 12 -16.65 10.11 -20.64
C GLN A 12 -16.13 8.76 -20.14
N THR A 13 -14.85 8.48 -20.38
CA THR A 13 -14.14 7.40 -19.70
C THR A 13 -13.98 7.86 -18.26
N THR A 14 -14.97 7.58 -17.42
CA THR A 14 -14.73 7.47 -15.99
C THR A 14 -13.71 6.36 -15.83
N ASP A 15 -12.46 6.73 -15.54
CA ASP A 15 -11.41 5.77 -15.22
C ASP A 15 -11.89 4.94 -14.01
N PRO A 16 -12.15 3.63 -14.15
CA PRO A 16 -12.64 2.80 -13.06
C PRO A 16 -11.62 2.68 -11.92
N LEU A 17 -10.36 3.07 -12.15
CA LEU A 17 -9.24 3.00 -11.22
C LEU A 17 -9.03 4.26 -10.40
N ALA A 18 -9.68 5.37 -10.77
CA ALA A 18 -9.72 6.54 -9.94
C ALA A 18 -10.68 6.26 -8.78
N ASP A 19 -10.17 5.72 -7.67
CA ASP A 19 -10.78 5.94 -6.37
C ASP A 19 -10.74 7.47 -6.15
N ASP A 20 -11.79 8.14 -6.63
CA ASP A 20 -12.03 9.59 -6.71
C ASP A 20 -12.28 10.16 -5.29
N ASN A 21 -11.35 9.85 -4.39
CA ASN A 21 -11.49 10.14 -2.98
C ASN A 21 -11.10 11.61 -2.73
N ASN A 22 -12.10 12.42 -2.40
CA ASN A 22 -12.04 13.86 -2.16
C ASN A 22 -11.41 14.24 -0.80
N VAL A 23 -10.93 13.24 -0.05
CA VAL A 23 -10.24 13.43 1.23
C VAL A 23 -8.75 13.12 1.10
N TYR A 24 -8.39 12.03 0.43
CA TYR A 24 -7.03 11.47 0.40
C TYR A 24 -6.29 11.72 -0.92
N CYS A 25 -7.01 11.84 -2.05
CA CYS A 25 -6.40 11.94 -3.38
C CYS A 25 -6.40 13.39 -3.90
N HIS A 26 -7.54 14.08 -3.78
CA HIS A 26 -7.74 15.47 -4.20
C HIS A 26 -8.81 16.14 -3.34
N GLY A 27 -9.30 17.31 -3.73
CA GLY A 27 -10.38 18.01 -3.05
C GLY A 27 -9.90 19.19 -2.21
N VAL A 28 -10.85 20.08 -1.88
CA VAL A 28 -10.56 21.31 -1.14
C VAL A 28 -10.15 21.01 0.30
N LEU A 29 -10.77 20.00 0.93
CA LEU A 29 -10.41 19.57 2.28
C LEU A 29 -8.92 19.18 2.35
N LEU A 30 -8.47 18.30 1.45
CA LEU A 30 -7.07 17.90 1.39
C LEU A 30 -6.15 19.10 1.18
N HIS A 31 -6.49 19.98 0.23
CA HIS A 31 -5.70 21.17 -0.06
C HIS A 31 -5.55 22.07 1.17
N ASP A 32 -6.67 22.46 1.79
CA ASP A 32 -6.67 23.40 2.91
C ASP A 32 -5.95 22.81 4.14
N VAL A 33 -6.12 21.51 4.43
CA VAL A 33 -5.40 20.85 5.54
C VAL A 33 -3.88 20.82 5.30
N GLN A 34 -3.43 20.48 4.08
CA GLN A 34 -2.01 20.45 3.76
C GLN A 34 -1.40 21.86 3.79
N MET A 35 -2.11 22.85 3.27
CA MET A 35 -1.65 24.25 3.25
C MET A 35 -1.65 24.90 4.64
N ALA A 36 -2.52 24.42 5.55
CA ALA A 36 -2.51 24.83 6.95
C ALA A 36 -1.30 24.31 7.75
N ARG A 37 -0.54 23.34 7.20
CA ARG A 37 0.67 22.74 7.81
C ARG A 37 0.44 22.33 9.26
N LEU A 38 -0.66 21.61 9.51
CA LEU A 38 -1.01 21.13 10.85
C LEU A 38 0.04 20.16 11.42
N TYR A 39 0.69 19.40 10.54
CA TYR A 39 1.66 18.39 10.88
C TYR A 39 3.01 18.64 10.18
N PRO A 40 4.14 18.22 10.77
CA PRO A 40 5.47 18.37 10.16
C PRO A 40 5.68 17.45 8.94
N ASP A 41 5.03 16.27 8.91
CA ASP A 41 5.00 15.38 7.75
C ASP A 41 3.63 15.50 7.07
N SER A 42 3.63 15.82 5.77
CA SER A 42 2.44 15.84 4.91
C SER A 42 1.70 14.50 4.86
N LYS A 43 2.39 13.38 5.13
CA LYS A 43 1.79 12.03 5.13
C LYS A 43 0.88 11.80 6.33
N THR A 44 1.06 12.55 7.43
CA THR A 44 0.30 12.34 8.67
C THR A 44 -1.20 12.41 8.44
N PHE A 45 -1.69 13.44 7.74
CA PHE A 45 -3.12 13.63 7.50
C PHE A 45 -3.70 12.55 6.58
N VAL A 46 -3.02 12.26 5.46
CA VAL A 46 -3.52 11.27 4.48
C VAL A 46 -3.44 9.83 4.98
N ASP A 47 -2.74 9.57 6.09
CA ASP A 47 -2.74 8.28 6.80
C ASP A 47 -3.77 8.22 7.93
N MET A 48 -4.52 9.28 8.20
CA MET A 48 -5.56 9.26 9.23
C MET A 48 -6.79 8.45 8.76
N LYS A 49 -7.46 7.83 9.72
CA LYS A 49 -8.74 7.15 9.50
C LYS A 49 -9.88 8.15 9.62
N LEU A 50 -10.86 8.07 8.74
CA LEU A 50 -12.11 8.81 8.85
C LEU A 50 -13.01 8.22 9.96
N LYS A 51 -13.61 9.08 10.78
CA LYS A 51 -14.62 8.68 11.78
C LYS A 51 -16.02 8.48 11.18
N TYR A 52 -16.26 9.08 10.01
CA TYR A 52 -17.53 9.08 9.30
C TYR A 52 -17.30 8.75 7.82
N SER A 53 -18.38 8.55 7.04
CA SER A 53 -18.23 8.34 5.60
C SER A 53 -17.54 9.52 4.91
N GLU A 54 -16.90 9.27 3.76
CA GLU A 54 -16.26 10.31 2.95
C GLU A 54 -17.24 11.46 2.65
N ASP A 55 -18.43 11.13 2.15
CA ASP A 55 -19.47 12.10 1.80
C ASP A 55 -19.90 12.96 2.99
N GLU A 56 -20.03 12.37 4.18
CA GLU A 56 -20.35 13.12 5.40
C GLU A 56 -19.22 14.06 5.80
N VAL A 57 -17.96 13.61 5.74
CA VAL A 57 -16.82 14.47 6.10
C VAL A 57 -16.66 15.61 5.10
N VAL A 58 -16.79 15.35 3.80
CA VAL A 58 -16.77 16.39 2.76
C VAL A 58 -17.92 17.38 2.98
N SER A 59 -19.14 16.91 3.24
CA SER A 59 -20.30 17.76 3.50
C SER A 59 -20.11 18.65 4.73
N LYS A 60 -19.60 18.10 5.83
CA LYS A 60 -19.27 18.88 7.04
C LYS A 60 -18.21 19.93 6.77
N TYR A 61 -17.23 19.62 5.92
CA TYR A 61 -16.20 20.59 5.56
C TYR A 61 -16.74 21.73 4.70
N ASP A 62 -17.62 21.42 3.75
CA ASP A 62 -18.32 22.43 2.94
C ASP A 62 -19.19 23.35 3.81
N GLU A 63 -19.87 22.80 4.83
CA GLU A 63 -20.59 23.59 5.82
C GLU A 63 -19.67 24.50 6.63
N LEU A 64 -18.49 24.02 7.04
CA LEU A 64 -17.48 24.84 7.69
C LEU A 64 -17.03 25.99 6.79
N ARG A 65 -16.72 25.71 5.51
CA ARG A 65 -16.28 26.74 4.55
C ARG A 65 -17.34 27.81 4.28
N LYS A 66 -18.62 27.43 4.24
CA LYS A 66 -19.73 28.39 4.08
C LYS A 66 -19.76 29.44 5.21
N GLN A 67 -19.37 29.07 6.43
CA GLN A 67 -19.26 30.02 7.55
C GLN A 67 -18.19 31.10 7.32
N PHE A 68 -17.22 30.83 6.44
CA PHE A 68 -16.15 31.74 6.03
C PHE A 68 -16.33 32.28 4.60
N GLY A 69 -17.55 32.23 4.05
CA GLY A 69 -17.86 32.74 2.71
C GLY A 69 -17.12 31.98 1.61
N ASP A 70 -17.08 30.64 1.73
CA ASP A 70 -16.39 29.72 0.83
C ASP A 70 -14.88 30.00 0.68
N LYS A 71 -14.27 30.63 1.69
CA LYS A 71 -12.81 30.79 1.78
C LYS A 71 -12.21 29.71 2.69
N THR A 72 -10.91 29.48 2.56
CA THR A 72 -10.15 28.60 3.46
C THR A 72 -10.33 29.06 4.91
N PRO A 73 -10.82 28.20 5.82
CA PRO A 73 -10.97 28.54 7.24
C PRO A 73 -9.61 28.82 7.91
N PRO A 74 -9.58 29.56 9.04
CA PRO A 74 -8.36 29.72 9.82
C PRO A 74 -7.78 28.38 10.27
N ARG A 75 -6.45 28.32 10.45
CA ARG A 75 -5.71 27.10 10.82
C ARG A 75 -6.32 26.38 12.03
N GLU A 76 -6.75 27.13 13.04
CA GLU A 76 -7.35 26.62 14.27
C GLU A 76 -8.67 25.89 13.98
N LYS A 77 -9.48 26.39 13.04
CA LYS A 77 -10.75 25.77 12.64
C LYS A 77 -10.55 24.53 11.77
N ILE A 78 -9.52 24.53 10.93
CA ILE A 78 -9.11 23.32 10.20
C ILE A 78 -8.63 22.26 11.19
N GLN A 79 -7.86 22.65 12.20
CA GLN A 79 -7.40 21.73 13.24
C GLN A 79 -8.55 21.11 14.03
N GLU A 80 -9.48 21.93 14.55
CA GLU A 80 -10.70 21.45 15.22
C GLU A 80 -11.48 20.46 14.33
N PHE A 81 -11.65 20.80 13.05
CA PHE A 81 -12.34 19.94 12.08
C PHE A 81 -11.66 18.57 11.92
N VAL A 82 -10.32 18.55 11.80
CA VAL A 82 -9.56 17.31 11.68
C VAL A 82 -9.70 16.46 12.94
N GLU A 83 -9.59 17.07 14.13
CA GLU A 83 -9.73 16.37 15.41
C GLU A 83 -11.14 15.77 15.60
N GLU A 84 -12.18 16.43 15.10
CA GLU A 84 -13.57 15.96 15.18
C GLU A 84 -13.90 14.83 14.20
N ASN A 85 -13.31 14.82 13.00
CA ASN A 85 -13.70 13.93 11.90
C ASN A 85 -12.68 12.84 11.56
N PHE A 86 -11.47 12.92 12.10
CA PHE A 86 -10.41 11.97 11.86
C PHE A 86 -9.84 11.41 13.17
N GLU A 87 -9.27 10.21 13.08
CA GLU A 87 -8.51 9.57 14.15
C GLU A 87 -7.21 8.97 13.60
N ASN A 88 -6.33 8.56 14.50
CA ASN A 88 -5.07 7.93 14.11
C ASN A 88 -5.34 6.68 13.26
N GLY A 89 -4.58 6.52 12.18
CA GLY A 89 -4.63 5.33 11.31
C GLY A 89 -4.13 4.09 12.05
N ASP A 90 -5.00 3.46 12.83
CA ASP A 90 -4.79 2.20 13.57
C ASP A 90 -5.15 0.97 12.70
N GLU A 91 -4.62 1.00 11.48
CA GLU A 91 -4.93 0.14 10.33
C GLU A 91 -4.09 -1.16 10.27
N LEU A 92 -3.02 -1.23 11.07
CA LEU A 92 -2.10 -2.37 11.11
C LEU A 92 -2.05 -2.98 12.49
N GLU A 93 -1.86 -4.30 12.53
CA GLU A 93 -1.52 -5.04 13.73
C GLU A 93 -0.10 -5.64 13.64
N GLU A 94 0.52 -5.82 14.80
CA GLU A 94 1.76 -6.60 14.89
C GLU A 94 1.47 -8.04 14.47
N TRP A 95 2.38 -8.61 13.69
CA TRP A 95 2.26 -9.96 13.20
C TRP A 95 3.61 -10.64 13.23
N THR A 96 3.65 -11.88 13.74
CA THR A 96 4.85 -12.71 13.69
C THR A 96 4.72 -13.70 12.53
N PRO A 97 5.65 -13.67 11.57
CA PRO A 97 5.72 -14.67 10.51
C PRO A 97 5.77 -16.10 11.07
N SER A 98 4.90 -16.98 10.58
CA SER A 98 4.76 -18.34 11.12
C SER A 98 5.97 -19.23 10.87
N ASP A 99 6.76 -18.89 9.86
CA ASP A 99 8.00 -19.57 9.48
C ASP A 99 9.25 -18.79 9.93
N PHE A 100 9.12 -17.81 10.83
CA PHE A 100 10.27 -17.14 11.42
C PHE A 100 11.14 -18.13 12.19
N ASN A 101 12.40 -18.24 11.78
CA ASN A 101 13.41 -19.04 12.46
C ASN A 101 14.49 -18.09 12.99
N PRO A 102 14.76 -18.02 14.31
CA PRO A 102 15.80 -17.14 14.85
C PRO A 102 17.22 -17.51 14.36
N LYS A 103 17.42 -18.75 13.90
CA LYS A 103 18.70 -19.25 13.38
C LYS A 103 18.50 -19.90 12.00
N PRO A 104 18.29 -19.09 10.94
CA PRO A 104 18.08 -19.62 9.60
C PRO A 104 19.36 -20.25 9.04
N SER A 105 19.20 -21.08 8.00
CA SER A 105 20.29 -21.78 7.31
C SER A 105 21.39 -20.85 6.81
N LEU A 106 21.07 -19.59 6.50
CA LEU A 106 22.05 -18.55 6.15
C LEU A 106 23.14 -18.38 7.21
N VAL A 107 22.79 -18.48 8.50
CA VAL A 107 23.72 -18.27 9.63
C VAL A 107 24.87 -19.28 9.58
N ASP A 108 24.62 -20.50 9.12
CA ASP A 108 25.65 -21.55 9.03
C ASP A 108 26.51 -21.45 7.75
N ARG A 109 26.10 -20.65 6.77
CA ARG A 109 26.90 -20.34 5.57
C ARG A 109 27.93 -19.23 5.80
N VAL A 110 27.82 -18.49 6.90
CA VAL A 110 28.72 -17.38 7.24
C VAL A 110 29.79 -17.88 8.21
N THR A 111 31.05 -17.85 7.76
CA THR A 111 32.20 -18.32 8.55
C THR A 111 32.75 -17.25 9.49
N ASP A 112 32.70 -15.98 9.08
CA ASP A 112 33.20 -14.87 9.89
C ASP A 112 32.31 -14.65 11.13
N PRO A 113 32.84 -14.69 12.36
CA PRO A 113 32.03 -14.59 13.58
C PRO A 113 31.28 -13.25 13.74
N LEU A 114 31.87 -12.15 13.28
CA LEU A 114 31.25 -10.82 13.36
C LEU A 114 30.08 -10.74 12.39
N LEU A 115 30.28 -11.17 11.14
CA LEU A 115 29.20 -11.24 10.14
C LEU A 115 28.11 -12.22 10.55
N LYS A 116 28.45 -13.32 11.22
CA LYS A 116 27.46 -14.28 11.75
C LYS A 116 26.54 -13.62 12.77
N THR A 117 27.12 -12.90 13.73
CA THR A 117 26.36 -12.15 14.74
C THR A 117 25.50 -11.06 14.09
N TRP A 118 26.03 -10.36 13.09
CA TRP A 118 25.30 -9.35 12.34
C TRP A 118 24.10 -9.95 11.58
N VAL A 119 24.26 -11.12 10.93
CA VAL A 119 23.15 -11.81 10.25
C VAL A 119 22.07 -12.24 11.24
N GLU A 120 22.45 -12.76 12.42
CA GLU A 120 21.49 -13.13 13.47
C GLU A 120 20.68 -11.91 13.93
N GLN A 121 21.32 -10.75 14.10
CA GLN A 121 20.65 -9.49 14.43
C GLN A 121 19.75 -8.99 13.29
N LEU A 122 20.24 -9.05 12.05
CA LEU A 122 19.48 -8.65 10.86
C LEU A 122 18.19 -9.50 10.73
N ASN A 123 18.28 -10.80 10.99
CA ASN A 123 17.12 -11.69 10.98
C ASN A 123 16.04 -11.25 11.99
N GLN A 124 16.44 -10.81 13.20
CA GLN A 124 15.48 -10.31 14.20
C GLN A 124 14.71 -9.07 13.74
N ILE A 125 15.22 -8.30 12.78
CA ILE A 125 14.54 -7.10 12.26
C ILE A 125 13.21 -7.47 11.61
N PHE A 126 13.06 -8.68 11.05
CA PHE A 126 11.78 -9.12 10.49
C PHE A 126 10.66 -9.08 11.52
N LEU A 127 10.91 -9.43 12.79
CA LEU A 127 9.91 -9.35 13.85
C LEU A 127 9.45 -7.91 14.11
N THR A 128 10.37 -6.95 14.01
CA THR A 128 10.08 -5.53 14.23
C THR A 128 9.31 -4.91 13.06
N LEU A 129 9.56 -5.35 11.84
CA LEU A 129 8.99 -4.78 10.61
C LEU A 129 7.79 -5.55 10.06
N SER A 130 7.45 -6.71 10.64
CA SER A 130 6.29 -7.50 10.22
C SER A 130 4.98 -6.85 10.65
N ARG A 131 4.07 -6.68 9.70
CA ARG A 131 2.74 -6.09 9.90
C ARG A 131 1.69 -6.93 9.22
N LYS A 132 0.46 -6.80 9.68
CA LYS A 132 -0.71 -7.32 9.00
C LYS A 132 -1.80 -6.25 8.97
N VAL A 133 -2.54 -6.19 7.87
CA VAL A 133 -3.66 -5.24 7.77
C VAL A 133 -4.82 -5.77 8.64
N LYS A 134 -5.36 -4.91 9.52
CA LYS A 134 -6.50 -5.28 10.36
C LYS A 134 -7.73 -5.59 9.52
N ALA A 135 -8.58 -6.48 10.03
CA ALA A 135 -9.85 -6.81 9.40
C ALA A 135 -10.77 -5.59 9.20
N ASP A 136 -10.67 -4.56 10.05
CA ASP A 136 -11.46 -3.33 9.94
C ASP A 136 -11.24 -2.61 8.60
N VAL A 137 -10.01 -2.62 8.06
CA VAL A 137 -9.70 -2.03 6.75
C VAL A 137 -10.41 -2.78 5.62
N LYS A 138 -10.58 -4.11 5.76
CA LYS A 138 -11.35 -4.92 4.80
C LYS A 138 -12.85 -4.63 4.86
N VAL A 139 -13.38 -4.47 6.07
CA VAL A 139 -14.82 -4.28 6.31
C VAL A 139 -15.24 -2.84 5.96
N ASN A 140 -14.39 -1.87 6.27
CA ASN A 140 -14.67 -0.44 6.13
C ASN A 140 -13.65 0.27 5.22
N PRO A 141 -13.40 -0.19 3.98
CA PRO A 141 -12.32 0.34 3.12
C PRO A 141 -12.50 1.82 2.75
N GLY A 142 -13.72 2.36 2.84
CA GLY A 142 -13.99 3.79 2.64
C GLY A 142 -13.37 4.69 3.71
N LEU A 143 -13.12 4.19 4.92
CA LEU A 143 -12.63 4.97 6.05
C LEU A 143 -11.10 5.10 6.09
N TYR A 144 -10.39 4.40 5.21
CA TYR A 144 -8.94 4.29 5.23
C TYR A 144 -8.35 4.72 3.89
N SER A 145 -7.17 5.31 3.95
CA SER A 145 -6.31 5.40 2.77
C SER A 145 -5.54 4.12 2.51
N LEU A 146 -5.27 3.27 3.52
CA LEU A 146 -4.59 1.99 3.33
C LEU A 146 -5.49 1.01 2.58
N LEU A 147 -4.92 0.37 1.55
CA LEU A 147 -5.57 -0.72 0.83
C LEU A 147 -5.42 -2.01 1.61
N TYR A 148 -6.51 -2.76 1.74
CA TYR A 148 -6.47 -4.08 2.35
C TYR A 148 -5.66 -5.07 1.49
N VAL A 149 -4.87 -5.91 2.15
CA VAL A 149 -4.24 -7.09 1.56
C VAL A 149 -4.38 -8.28 2.52
N PRO A 150 -4.51 -9.53 2.01
CA PRO A 150 -4.92 -10.67 2.84
C PRO A 150 -3.84 -11.23 3.77
N ASN A 151 -2.57 -11.16 3.37
CA ASN A 151 -1.44 -11.76 4.09
C ASN A 151 -0.62 -10.72 4.86
N GLY A 152 0.11 -11.19 5.87
CA GLY A 152 1.13 -10.38 6.53
C GLY A 152 2.26 -9.98 5.56
N PHE A 153 2.93 -8.86 5.87
CA PHE A 153 4.01 -8.32 5.04
C PHE A 153 5.05 -7.58 5.89
N ILE A 154 6.16 -7.21 5.26
CA ILE A 154 7.26 -6.48 5.90
C ILE A 154 7.26 -5.05 5.36
N VAL A 155 7.24 -4.05 6.25
CA VAL A 155 7.39 -2.64 5.85
C VAL A 155 8.87 -2.26 5.73
N PRO A 156 9.23 -1.24 4.92
CA PRO A 156 10.61 -0.73 4.88
C PRO A 156 11.11 -0.17 6.22
N GLY A 157 10.19 0.30 7.07
CA GLY A 157 10.48 0.85 8.40
C GLY A 157 10.40 2.37 8.48
N GLY A 158 10.55 2.89 9.70
CA GLY A 158 10.41 4.32 9.99
C GLY A 158 8.97 4.81 9.78
N ARG A 159 8.80 5.85 8.95
CA ARG A 159 7.48 6.46 8.67
C ARG A 159 6.62 5.64 7.68
N PHE A 160 7.21 4.64 7.03
CA PHE A 160 6.55 3.84 6.00
C PHE A 160 5.78 2.69 6.64
N ARG A 161 4.46 2.69 6.46
CA ARG A 161 3.53 1.79 7.13
C ARG A 161 2.74 0.90 6.16
N GLU A 162 3.04 0.98 4.87
CA GLU A 162 2.35 0.26 3.82
C GLU A 162 3.30 -0.66 3.06
N LEU A 163 2.75 -1.59 2.28
CA LEU A 163 3.52 -2.43 1.37
C LEU A 163 4.05 -1.53 0.24
N TYR A 164 5.37 -1.47 0.04
CA TYR A 164 5.98 -0.75 -1.09
C TYR A 164 6.44 -1.73 -2.16
N TYR A 165 6.17 -1.41 -3.43
CA TYR A 165 6.31 -2.39 -4.49
C TYR A 165 7.76 -2.85 -4.70
N TRP A 166 8.64 -1.96 -5.15
CA TRP A 166 10.01 -2.38 -5.51
C TRP A 166 10.90 -2.74 -4.30
N ASP A 167 10.68 -2.13 -3.13
CA ASP A 167 11.37 -2.45 -1.88
C ASP A 167 11.15 -3.92 -1.50
N THR A 168 9.94 -4.40 -1.76
CA THR A 168 9.53 -5.77 -1.42
C THR A 168 10.33 -6.84 -2.18
N TYR A 169 10.93 -6.52 -3.32
CA TYR A 169 11.77 -7.47 -4.04
C TYR A 169 12.99 -7.88 -3.20
N TRP A 170 13.64 -6.89 -2.58
CA TRP A 170 14.80 -7.11 -1.71
C TRP A 170 14.39 -7.80 -0.40
N ILE A 171 13.22 -7.44 0.12
CA ILE A 171 12.63 -8.10 1.30
C ILE A 171 12.38 -9.58 1.01
N ILE A 172 11.75 -9.93 -0.11
CA ILE A 172 11.48 -11.32 -0.51
C ILE A 172 12.80 -12.10 -0.63
N ASN A 173 13.83 -11.50 -1.24
CA ASN A 173 15.14 -12.13 -1.30
C ASN A 173 15.70 -12.43 0.11
N GLY A 174 15.62 -11.46 1.02
CA GLY A 174 16.02 -11.63 2.42
C GLY A 174 15.21 -12.71 3.15
N LEU A 175 13.87 -12.71 2.99
CA LEU A 175 12.98 -13.72 3.57
C LEU A 175 13.37 -15.13 3.11
N LEU A 176 13.60 -15.32 1.81
CA LEU A 176 14.01 -16.61 1.25
C LEU A 176 15.39 -17.05 1.77
N LEU A 177 16.35 -16.12 1.90
CA LEU A 177 17.65 -16.41 2.52
C LEU A 177 17.52 -16.81 3.99
N CYS A 178 16.47 -16.35 4.68
CA CYS A 178 16.15 -16.69 6.06
C CYS A 178 15.18 -17.89 6.20
N ASP A 179 15.03 -18.71 5.15
CA ASP A 179 14.13 -19.88 5.09
C ASP A 179 12.63 -19.55 5.26
N MET A 180 12.22 -18.29 5.08
CA MET A 180 10.85 -17.81 5.28
C MET A 180 10.03 -17.84 3.98
N ALA A 181 9.99 -19.01 3.32
CA ALA A 181 9.32 -19.17 2.04
C ALA A 181 7.78 -19.04 2.11
N THR A 182 7.16 -19.39 3.23
CA THR A 182 5.70 -19.25 3.41
C THR A 182 5.34 -17.76 3.48
N THR A 183 6.13 -16.99 4.22
CA THR A 183 5.97 -15.53 4.31
C THR A 183 6.25 -14.86 2.97
N ALA A 184 7.32 -15.22 2.28
CA ALA A 184 7.61 -14.70 0.93
C ALA A 184 6.44 -14.94 -0.04
N ARG A 185 5.86 -16.15 -0.04
CA ARG A 185 4.68 -16.47 -0.85
C ARG A 185 3.49 -15.57 -0.51
N GLY A 186 3.17 -15.43 0.77
CA GLY A 186 2.05 -14.59 1.22
C GLY A 186 2.20 -13.13 0.80
N VAL A 187 3.42 -12.58 0.86
CA VAL A 187 3.72 -11.23 0.40
C VAL A 187 3.54 -11.09 -1.11
N ILE A 188 3.96 -12.06 -1.91
CA ILE A 188 3.70 -12.07 -3.36
C ILE A 188 2.19 -12.12 -3.65
N GLU A 189 1.46 -12.95 -2.92
CA GLU A 189 0.00 -13.07 -3.05
C GLU A 189 -0.73 -11.76 -2.69
N ASN A 190 -0.15 -10.89 -1.84
CA ASN A 190 -0.67 -9.55 -1.62
C ASN A 190 -0.60 -8.69 -2.89
N PHE A 191 0.46 -8.79 -3.70
CA PHE A 191 0.50 -8.11 -4.99
C PHE A 191 -0.48 -8.69 -6.00
N PHE A 192 -0.67 -10.02 -6.01
CA PHE A 192 -1.73 -10.62 -6.82
C PHE A 192 -3.12 -10.12 -6.41
N TYR A 193 -3.35 -9.94 -5.11
CA TYR A 193 -4.58 -9.34 -4.62
C TYR A 193 -4.73 -7.91 -5.13
N LEU A 194 -3.68 -7.09 -5.09
CA LEU A 194 -3.74 -5.70 -5.58
C LEU A 194 -4.06 -5.63 -7.07
N ILE A 195 -3.43 -6.45 -7.90
CA ILE A 195 -3.74 -6.52 -9.34
C ILE A 195 -5.20 -6.94 -9.56
N ARG A 196 -5.66 -8.01 -8.92
CA ARG A 196 -7.04 -8.50 -9.12
C ARG A 196 -8.14 -7.50 -8.72
N ASN A 197 -7.85 -6.58 -7.79
CA ASN A 197 -8.84 -5.63 -7.27
C ASN A 197 -8.67 -4.21 -7.83
N TYR A 198 -7.45 -3.84 -8.22
CA TYR A 198 -7.11 -2.46 -8.62
C TYR A 198 -6.40 -2.41 -9.97
N HIS A 199 -6.18 -3.53 -10.65
CA HIS A 199 -5.52 -3.66 -11.96
C HIS A 199 -4.13 -3.00 -12.04
N ILE A 200 -3.52 -2.73 -10.88
CA ILE A 200 -2.21 -2.10 -10.72
C ILE A 200 -1.57 -2.58 -9.42
N ILE A 201 -0.24 -2.67 -9.40
CA ILE A 201 0.51 -2.61 -8.16
C ILE A 201 0.91 -1.16 -7.91
N PRO A 202 0.25 -0.46 -6.97
CA PRO A 202 0.59 0.92 -6.68
C PRO A 202 1.99 1.01 -6.02
N ASN A 203 2.60 2.20 -6.07
CA ASN A 203 3.89 2.49 -5.43
C ASN A 203 3.93 2.01 -3.96
N GLY A 204 2.88 2.34 -3.22
CA GLY A 204 2.58 1.77 -1.91
C GLY A 204 1.11 1.37 -1.83
N SER A 205 0.73 0.49 -0.90
CA SER A 205 -0.66 0.03 -0.74
C SER A 205 -1.59 1.09 -0.11
N ARG A 206 -1.70 2.28 -0.71
CA ARG A 206 -2.61 3.37 -0.33
C ARG A 206 -3.42 3.86 -1.52
N LYS A 207 -4.62 4.37 -1.30
CA LYS A 207 -5.51 4.99 -2.30
C LYS A 207 -4.83 6.09 -3.11
N TYR A 208 -4.11 7.00 -2.42
CA TYR A 208 -3.36 8.08 -3.06
C TYR A 208 -2.12 7.61 -3.88
N TYR A 209 -1.86 6.30 -3.94
CA TYR A 209 -0.89 5.69 -4.83
C TYR A 209 -1.52 4.95 -6.01
N LEU A 210 -2.85 4.80 -6.12
CA LEU A 210 -3.51 4.02 -7.18
C LEU A 210 -3.24 4.54 -8.61
N GLN A 211 -2.86 5.81 -8.75
CA GLN A 211 -2.51 6.42 -10.03
C GLN A 211 -1.01 6.36 -10.37
N ARG A 212 -0.18 5.70 -9.54
CA ARG A 212 1.26 5.55 -9.80
C ARG A 212 1.81 4.22 -9.31
N SER A 213 2.60 3.56 -10.16
CA SER A 213 3.32 2.36 -9.79
C SER A 213 4.79 2.66 -9.42
N GLN A 214 5.61 1.63 -9.40
CA GLN A 214 7.05 1.60 -9.16
C GLN A 214 7.68 0.57 -10.12
N PRO A 215 9.02 0.47 -10.21
CA PRO A 215 9.65 -0.49 -11.12
C PRO A 215 9.05 -1.91 -11.03
N PRO A 216 8.62 -2.51 -12.15
CA PRO A 216 7.89 -3.77 -12.15
C PRO A 216 8.78 -4.95 -11.80
N LEU A 217 8.65 -5.44 -10.58
CA LEU A 217 9.47 -6.51 -10.03
C LEU A 217 8.65 -7.75 -9.59
N LEU A 218 7.34 -7.83 -9.86
CA LEU A 218 6.51 -8.97 -9.46
C LEU A 218 6.97 -10.28 -10.14
N ILE A 219 7.16 -10.29 -11.46
CA ILE A 219 7.67 -11.48 -12.16
C ILE A 219 9.04 -11.90 -11.60
N PRO A 220 10.02 -10.98 -11.41
CA PRO A 220 11.25 -11.28 -10.67
C PRO A 220 11.05 -11.83 -9.25
N MET A 221 10.09 -11.32 -8.47
CA MET A 221 9.77 -11.86 -7.14
C MET A 221 9.25 -13.30 -7.21
N VAL A 222 8.36 -13.59 -8.15
CA VAL A 222 7.87 -14.96 -8.42
C VAL A 222 9.00 -15.87 -8.88
N GLU A 223 9.91 -15.36 -9.72
CA GLU A 223 11.08 -16.11 -10.15
C GLU A 223 12.02 -16.46 -8.99
N LEU A 224 12.27 -15.52 -8.07
CA LEU A 224 13.05 -15.78 -6.84
C LEU A 224 12.39 -16.89 -6.01
N TYR A 225 11.08 -16.78 -5.79
CA TYR A 225 10.31 -17.78 -5.05
C TYR A 225 10.42 -19.15 -5.70
N TYR A 226 10.16 -19.25 -7.01
CA TYR A 226 10.26 -20.51 -7.76
C TYR A 226 11.67 -21.09 -7.75
N LYS A 227 12.71 -20.26 -7.92
CA LYS A 227 14.10 -20.74 -7.87
C LYS A 227 14.41 -21.40 -6.52
N PHE A 228 13.84 -20.88 -5.44
CA PHE A 228 14.00 -21.41 -4.08
C PHE A 228 13.15 -22.67 -3.83
N THR A 229 11.85 -22.64 -4.14
CA THR A 229 10.89 -23.70 -3.75
C THR A 229 10.69 -24.78 -4.80
N LYS A 230 10.97 -24.49 -6.07
CA LYS A 230 10.58 -25.28 -7.26
C LYS A 230 9.06 -25.46 -7.39
N ASP A 231 8.26 -24.60 -6.77
CA ASP A 231 6.80 -24.64 -6.83
C ASP A 231 6.30 -24.06 -8.17
N LEU A 232 6.29 -24.92 -9.20
CA LEU A 232 5.76 -24.55 -10.52
C LEU A 232 4.24 -24.35 -10.49
N GLU A 233 3.54 -25.01 -9.56
CA GLU A 233 2.09 -24.94 -9.48
C GLU A 233 1.63 -23.55 -9.02
N PHE A 234 2.37 -22.92 -8.11
CA PHE A 234 2.16 -21.52 -7.73
C PHE A 234 2.20 -20.56 -8.94
N ILE A 235 3.13 -20.77 -9.88
CA ILE A 235 3.20 -19.96 -11.11
C ILE A 235 1.96 -20.22 -11.98
N LYS A 236 1.65 -21.50 -12.24
CA LYS A 236 0.52 -21.88 -13.12
C LYS A 236 -0.81 -21.30 -12.63
N GLN A 237 -1.04 -21.31 -11.32
CA GLN A 237 -2.26 -20.79 -10.71
C GLN A 237 -2.39 -19.26 -10.78
N ASN A 238 -1.30 -18.54 -11.01
CA ASN A 238 -1.27 -17.08 -10.98
C ASN A 238 -0.74 -16.46 -12.29
N ILE A 239 -0.60 -17.25 -13.36
CA ILE A 239 -0.02 -16.78 -14.63
C ILE A 239 -0.83 -15.65 -15.26
N GLU A 240 -2.16 -15.70 -15.15
CA GLU A 240 -3.05 -14.67 -15.68
C GLU A 240 -2.82 -13.31 -14.99
N VAL A 241 -2.57 -13.31 -13.68
CA VAL A 241 -2.29 -12.09 -12.91
C VAL A 241 -0.92 -11.50 -13.27
N LEU A 242 0.06 -12.36 -13.53
CA LEU A 242 1.40 -11.93 -13.98
C LEU A 242 1.34 -11.33 -15.39
N GLU A 243 0.55 -11.93 -16.27
CA GLU A 243 0.30 -11.41 -17.61
C GLU A 243 -0.47 -10.09 -17.58
N GLU A 244 -1.45 -9.94 -16.68
CA GLU A 244 -2.18 -8.70 -16.48
C GLU A 244 -1.26 -7.54 -16.10
N GLU A 245 -0.36 -7.73 -15.12
CA GLU A 245 0.60 -6.70 -14.76
C GLU A 245 1.56 -6.37 -15.92
N PHE A 246 2.05 -7.39 -16.63
CA PHE A 246 2.90 -7.17 -17.80
C PHE A 246 2.18 -6.32 -18.86
N ASN A 247 0.91 -6.64 -19.15
CA ASN A 247 0.10 -5.90 -20.11
C ASN A 247 -0.22 -4.47 -19.64
N PHE A 248 -0.36 -4.22 -18.33
CA PHE A 248 -0.47 -2.87 -17.79
C PHE A 248 0.72 -1.99 -18.19
N TRP A 249 1.94 -2.52 -18.21
CA TRP A 249 3.15 -1.77 -18.58
C TRP A 249 3.39 -1.62 -20.08
N MET A 250 2.79 -2.50 -20.89
CA MET A 250 2.95 -2.49 -22.34
C MET A 250 1.93 -1.59 -23.07
N ASN A 251 0.88 -1.16 -22.38
CA ASN A 251 -0.17 -0.29 -22.89
C ASN A 251 -0.03 1.14 -22.34
#